data_AF-X8J631-F1
#
_entry.id   AF-X8J631-F1
#
_cell.length_a   1.000
_cell.length_b   1.000
_cell.length_c   1.000
_cell.angle_alpha   90.00
_cell.angle_beta   90.00
_cell.angle_gamma   90.00
#
_symmetry.space_group_name_H-M   'P 1'
#
loop_
_entity.id
_entity.type
_entity.pdbx_description
1 polymer ?
#
loop_
_entity_poly.entity_id
_entity_poly.type
_entity_poly.pdbx_seq_one_letter_code
_entity_poly.pdbx_strand_id
1 'polypeptide(L)'
;MLFTSLAVLVAGAASVRAHGYPQTVNIGGQTYQAWHPFSDPYTQPIPTTVVRKVPGDGPLTYNSPDLTCNAGGSAGNGVTATVAAGESVTWTMNTWPADHKGPMLVYMANCGDSCDNFDGSGNVWFKVSSEV
;
A
#
# COMPACT_ATOMS: atom_id res chain seq x y z
N MET A 1 22.47 -40.08 33.51
CA MET A 1 21.16 -39.42 33.63
C MET A 1 21.17 -38.22 32.70
N LEU A 2 20.38 -38.31 31.65
CA LEU A 2 20.33 -37.37 30.52
C LEU A 2 19.30 -36.28 30.88
N PHE A 3 19.71 -35.02 30.99
CA PHE A 3 18.77 -33.89 31.10
C PHE A 3 18.83 -33.08 29.81
N THR A 4 18.04 -33.51 28.82
CA THR A 4 17.75 -32.71 27.62
C THR A 4 16.69 -31.68 27.99
N SER A 5 17.11 -30.44 28.24
CA SER A 5 16.20 -29.30 28.38
C SER A 5 15.60 -28.96 27.01
N LEU A 6 14.30 -29.19 26.85
CA LEU A 6 13.52 -28.74 25.70
C LEU A 6 13.11 -27.29 25.93
N ALA A 7 13.84 -26.33 25.35
CA ALA A 7 13.41 -24.94 25.31
C ALA A 7 12.25 -24.80 24.31
N VAL A 8 11.02 -24.68 24.81
CA VAL A 8 9.85 -24.37 23.98
C VAL A 8 9.94 -22.89 23.59
N LEU A 9 10.36 -22.63 22.35
CA LEU A 9 10.26 -21.32 21.73
C LEU A 9 8.78 -21.09 21.39
N VAL A 10 8.06 -20.33 22.22
CA VAL A 10 6.72 -19.85 21.86
C VAL A 10 6.91 -18.74 20.82
N ALA A 11 7.05 -19.13 19.56
CA ALA A 11 6.90 -18.21 18.43
C ALA A 11 5.40 -17.89 18.30
N GLY A 12 4.93 -16.90 19.07
CA GLY A 12 3.63 -16.31 18.82
C GLY A 12 3.69 -15.60 17.46
N ALA A 13 3.10 -16.21 16.43
CA ALA A 13 2.91 -15.53 15.16
C ALA A 13 2.04 -14.29 15.44
N ALA A 14 2.66 -13.11 15.44
CA ALA A 14 1.94 -11.86 15.51
C ALA A 14 1.02 -11.80 14.29
N SER A 15 -0.28 -11.98 14.51
CA SER A 15 -1.26 -11.76 13.46
C SER A 15 -1.36 -10.25 13.25
N VAL A 16 -0.95 -9.78 12.08
CA VAL A 16 -1.26 -8.41 11.66
C VAL A 16 -2.75 -8.43 11.32
N ARG A 17 -3.54 -7.70 12.11
CA ARG A 17 -4.93 -7.39 11.76
C ARG A 17 -5.03 -5.88 11.67
N ALA A 18 -4.60 -5.36 10.52
CA ALA A 18 -4.73 -3.96 10.17
C ALA A 18 -5.64 -3.81 8.95
N HIS A 19 -6.77 -3.13 9.08
CA HIS A 19 -7.70 -2.91 7.96
C HIS A 19 -7.76 -1.43 7.57
N GLY A 20 -7.47 -1.13 6.31
CA GLY A 20 -7.62 0.21 5.77
C GLY A 20 -7.13 0.35 4.33
N TYR A 21 -7.64 1.37 3.64
CA TYR A 21 -7.24 1.72 2.28
C TYR A 21 -7.51 3.21 1.99
N PRO A 22 -6.78 3.83 1.04
CA PRO A 22 -7.04 5.21 0.64
C PRO A 22 -8.42 5.35 -0.01
N GLN A 23 -9.17 6.37 0.40
CA GLN A 23 -10.43 6.79 -0.23
C GLN A 23 -10.18 7.82 -1.33
N THR A 24 -9.35 8.82 -1.04
CA THR A 24 -8.98 9.88 -1.99
C THR A 24 -7.51 10.23 -1.83
N VAL A 25 -6.95 10.84 -2.87
CA VAL A 25 -5.64 11.47 -2.81
C VAL A 25 -5.72 12.88 -3.38
N ASN A 26 -5.27 13.88 -2.63
CA ASN A 26 -5.05 15.22 -3.13
C ASN A 26 -3.60 15.37 -3.55
N ILE A 27 -3.36 15.71 -4.81
CA ILE A 27 -2.05 15.80 -5.45
C ILE A 27 -1.94 17.21 -6.03
N GLY A 28 -1.05 18.05 -5.48
CA GLY A 28 -0.86 19.42 -5.98
C GLY A 28 -2.14 20.26 -5.96
N GLY A 29 -3.01 20.04 -4.96
CA GLY A 29 -4.31 20.73 -4.85
C GLY A 29 -5.46 20.07 -5.61
N GLN A 30 -5.20 19.10 -6.48
CA GLN A 30 -6.25 18.36 -7.21
C GLN A 30 -6.61 17.06 -6.52
N THR A 31 -7.90 16.85 -6.26
CA THR A 31 -8.39 15.63 -5.60
C THR A 31 -8.78 14.56 -6.62
N TYR A 32 -8.22 13.36 -6.44
CA TYR A 32 -8.52 12.17 -7.21
C TYR A 32 -9.20 11.13 -6.32
N GLN A 33 -10.16 10.39 -6.89
CA GLN A 33 -10.66 9.17 -6.24
C GLN A 33 -9.57 8.09 -6.29
N ALA A 34 -9.38 7.43 -5.16
CA ALA A 34 -8.55 6.23 -5.09
C ALA A 34 -9.37 5.01 -5.55
N TRP A 35 -8.70 3.87 -5.76
CA TRP A 35 -9.37 2.60 -6.03
C TRP A 35 -10.16 2.15 -4.80
N HIS A 36 -11.47 1.92 -4.95
CA HIS A 36 -12.35 1.42 -3.89
C HIS A 36 -12.63 -0.08 -4.12
N PRO A 37 -11.94 -0.99 -3.41
CA PRO A 37 -11.95 -2.43 -3.70
C PRO A 37 -13.32 -3.10 -3.48
N PHE A 38 -14.23 -2.46 -2.76
CA PHE A 38 -15.56 -3.00 -2.46
C PHE A 38 -16.66 -2.51 -3.41
N SER A 39 -16.37 -1.55 -4.29
CA SER A 39 -17.33 -0.99 -5.25
C SER A 39 -16.83 -1.05 -6.68
N ASP A 40 -15.60 -0.62 -6.94
CA ASP A 40 -15.06 -0.42 -8.28
C ASP A 40 -14.98 -1.70 -9.14
N PRO A 41 -14.71 -2.90 -8.59
CA PRO A 41 -14.81 -4.14 -9.36
C PRO A 41 -16.20 -4.41 -9.93
N TYR A 42 -17.23 -3.78 -9.38
CA TYR A 42 -18.63 -4.04 -9.66
C TYR A 42 -19.31 -2.92 -10.46
N THR A 43 -18.57 -1.87 -10.86
CA THR A 43 -19.09 -0.78 -11.70
C THR A 43 -18.83 -1.04 -13.18
N GLN A 44 -19.61 -0.37 -14.05
CA GLN A 44 -19.44 -0.43 -15.50
C GLN A 44 -19.54 0.98 -16.12
N PRO A 45 -18.48 1.49 -16.80
CA PRO A 45 -17.17 0.87 -16.94
C PRO A 45 -16.41 0.75 -15.60
N ILE A 46 -15.44 -0.16 -15.52
CA ILE A 46 -14.50 -0.24 -14.38
C ILE A 46 -13.64 1.05 -14.39
N PRO A 47 -13.54 1.78 -13.27
CA PRO A 47 -12.81 3.04 -13.23
C PRO A 47 -11.30 2.83 -13.30
N THR A 48 -10.64 3.80 -13.92
CA THR A 48 -9.19 4.01 -13.85
C THR A 48 -8.90 5.02 -12.74
N THR A 49 -7.79 4.83 -12.02
CA THR A 49 -7.44 5.64 -10.83
C THR A 49 -5.93 5.87 -10.76
N VAL A 50 -5.54 6.91 -10.00
CA VAL A 50 -4.12 7.19 -9.70
C VAL A 50 -3.53 6.23 -8.66
N VAL A 51 -4.39 5.62 -7.84
CA VAL A 51 -4.02 4.58 -6.88
C VAL A 51 -4.16 3.21 -7.55
N ARG A 52 -3.19 2.31 -7.37
CA ARG A 52 -3.22 0.96 -7.92
C ARG A 52 -4.31 0.10 -7.26
N LYS A 53 -4.74 -0.96 -7.94
CA LYS A 53 -5.77 -1.87 -7.43
C LYS A 53 -5.28 -2.62 -6.20
N VAL A 54 -6.20 -2.83 -5.26
CA VAL A 54 -6.04 -3.73 -4.11
C VAL A 54 -7.28 -4.63 -4.01
N PRO A 55 -7.21 -5.82 -3.39
CA PRO A 55 -8.35 -6.74 -3.35
C PRO A 55 -9.34 -6.43 -2.21
N GLY A 56 -8.92 -5.61 -1.25
CA GLY A 56 -9.67 -5.31 -0.03
C GLY A 56 -8.84 -4.41 0.88
N ASP A 57 -9.24 -4.35 2.14
CA ASP A 57 -8.63 -3.50 3.17
C ASP A 57 -7.68 -4.27 4.11
N GLY A 58 -7.59 -5.60 3.99
CA GLY A 58 -6.79 -6.44 4.86
C GLY A 58 -5.26 -6.26 4.73
N PRO A 59 -4.49 -6.70 5.73
CA PRO A 59 -3.05 -6.51 5.77
C PRO A 59 -2.30 -7.59 4.99
N LEU A 60 -1.04 -7.29 4.67
CA LEU A 60 -0.06 -8.27 4.20
C LEU A 60 0.89 -8.69 5.32
N THR A 61 1.46 -9.89 5.21
CA THR A 61 2.56 -10.33 6.06
C THR A 61 3.91 -9.90 5.47
N TYR A 62 4.93 -9.79 6.32
CA TYR A 62 6.26 -9.29 5.94
C TYR A 62 7.00 -10.13 4.87
N ASN A 63 6.52 -11.33 4.57
CA ASN A 63 7.07 -12.24 3.58
C ASN A 63 6.15 -12.40 2.36
N SER A 64 5.10 -11.59 2.23
CA SER A 64 4.21 -11.63 1.08
C SER A 64 4.96 -11.20 -0.20
N PRO A 65 4.78 -11.91 -1.33
CA PRO A 65 5.31 -11.46 -2.62
C PRO A 65 4.66 -10.15 -3.10
N ASP A 66 3.50 -9.80 -2.54
CA ASP A 66 2.71 -8.62 -2.94
C ASP A 66 3.06 -7.35 -2.13
N LEU A 67 4.14 -7.37 -1.33
CA LEU A 67 4.49 -6.25 -0.44
C LEU A 67 4.71 -4.90 -1.14
N THR A 68 5.11 -4.91 -2.42
CA THR A 68 5.46 -3.69 -3.16
C THR A 68 4.26 -2.75 -3.33
N CYS A 69 3.12 -3.27 -3.78
CA CYS A 69 1.94 -2.47 -4.13
C CYS A 69 0.61 -3.15 -3.78
N ASN A 70 0.63 -4.19 -2.92
CA ASN A 70 -0.49 -5.09 -2.63
C ASN A 70 -0.90 -5.99 -3.82
N ALA A 71 -1.70 -7.01 -3.53
CA ALA A 71 -2.11 -8.00 -4.52
C ALA A 71 -2.94 -7.34 -5.63
N GLY A 72 -2.60 -7.60 -6.88
CA GLY A 72 -3.21 -6.92 -8.04
C GLY A 72 -2.68 -5.51 -8.31
N GLY A 73 -1.71 -5.03 -7.53
CA GLY A 73 -1.05 -3.73 -7.69
C GLY A 73 0.25 -3.76 -8.52
N SER A 74 0.54 -4.84 -9.26
CA SER A 74 1.75 -4.93 -10.08
C SER A 74 1.73 -4.04 -11.33
N ALA A 75 0.56 -3.54 -11.73
CA ALA A 75 0.41 -2.57 -12.81
C ALA A 75 -0.24 -1.27 -12.29
N GLY A 76 -0.06 -0.17 -13.03
CA GLY A 76 -0.84 1.05 -12.80
C GLY A 76 -2.33 0.83 -13.11
N ASN A 77 -3.16 1.78 -12.69
CA ASN A 77 -4.60 1.75 -12.98
C ASN A 77 -5.02 2.82 -14.00
N GLY A 78 -4.17 3.12 -14.98
CA GLY A 78 -4.53 3.90 -16.18
C GLY A 78 -4.65 5.41 -15.98
N VAL A 79 -4.30 5.94 -14.80
CA VAL A 79 -4.19 7.38 -14.57
C VAL A 79 -2.87 7.71 -13.90
N THR A 80 -2.13 8.65 -14.49
CA THR A 80 -0.94 9.26 -13.86
C THR A 80 -1.25 10.73 -13.57
N ALA A 81 -1.07 11.15 -12.31
CA ALA A 81 -1.24 12.55 -11.92
C ALA A 81 0.09 13.32 -12.06
N THR A 82 0.00 14.60 -12.42
CA THR A 82 1.15 15.51 -12.44
C THR A 82 1.19 16.31 -11.14
N VAL A 83 2.38 16.45 -10.56
CA VAL A 83 2.63 17.23 -9.35
C VAL A 83 4.01 17.87 -9.44
N ALA A 84 4.14 19.13 -9.04
CA ALA A 84 5.45 19.78 -9.01
C ALA A 84 6.25 19.29 -7.80
N ALA A 85 7.58 19.18 -7.96
CA ALA A 85 8.45 18.84 -6.84
C ALA A 85 8.32 19.90 -5.73
N GLY A 86 8.13 19.45 -4.49
CA GLY A 86 7.90 20.31 -3.33
C GLY A 86 6.43 20.58 -3.01
N GLU A 87 5.50 20.22 -3.90
CA GLU A 87 4.07 20.24 -3.58
C GLU A 87 3.65 19.04 -2.73
N SER A 88 2.51 19.19 -2.05
CA SER A 88 1.99 18.18 -1.14
C SER A 88 1.18 17.11 -1.86
N VAL A 89 1.30 15.87 -1.36
CA VAL A 89 0.40 14.76 -1.65
C VAL A 89 -0.23 14.32 -0.33
N THR A 90 -1.56 14.33 -0.28
CA THR A 90 -2.33 13.98 0.92
C THR A 90 -3.27 12.82 0.63
N TRP A 91 -3.13 11.72 1.37
CA TRP A 91 -4.05 10.59 1.29
C TRP A 91 -5.10 10.71 2.39
N THR A 92 -6.36 10.56 2.01
CA THR A 92 -7.46 10.37 2.98
C THR A 92 -7.75 8.88 3.06
N MET A 93 -7.49 8.27 4.21
CA MET A 93 -7.81 6.86 4.44
C MET A 93 -9.29 6.69 4.81
N ASN A 94 -9.81 5.48 4.71
CA ASN A 94 -11.02 5.11 5.45
C ASN A 94 -10.75 5.13 6.97
N THR A 95 -11.76 4.82 7.78
CA THR A 95 -11.61 4.77 9.24
C THR A 95 -10.44 3.89 9.64
N TRP A 96 -9.43 4.48 10.29
CA TRP A 96 -8.29 3.76 10.85
C TRP A 96 -8.57 3.41 12.32
N PRO A 97 -8.67 2.12 12.69
CA PRO A 97 -8.94 1.73 14.06
C PRO A 97 -7.83 2.17 15.03
N ALA A 98 -8.22 2.65 16.22
CA ALA A 98 -7.28 3.25 17.17
C ALA A 98 -6.24 2.27 17.77
N ASP A 99 -6.51 0.97 17.67
CA ASP A 99 -5.60 -0.10 18.09
C ASP A 99 -4.56 -0.46 17.01
N HIS A 100 -4.71 0.02 15.77
CA HIS A 100 -3.80 -0.20 14.65
C HIS A 100 -2.61 0.79 14.69
N LYS A 101 -1.89 0.78 15.81
CA LYS A 101 -0.73 1.65 16.01
C LYS A 101 0.48 1.12 15.25
N GLY A 102 1.21 2.02 14.61
CA GLY A 102 2.43 1.69 13.90
C GLY A 102 2.96 2.89 13.12
N PRO A 103 4.17 2.77 12.55
CA PRO A 103 4.74 3.84 11.76
C PRO A 103 3.98 4.01 10.43
N MET A 104 4.01 5.24 9.91
CA MET A 104 3.62 5.54 8.53
C MET A 104 4.88 5.81 7.72
N LEU A 105 5.06 5.10 6.61
CA LEU A 105 6.23 5.20 5.75
C LEU A 105 5.79 5.53 4.33
N VAL A 106 6.46 6.50 3.69
CA VAL A 106 6.19 6.87 2.30
C VAL A 106 7.46 6.68 1.48
N TYR A 107 7.34 5.98 0.36
CA TYR A 107 8.41 5.70 -0.59
C TYR A 107 8.06 6.19 -1.98
N MET A 108 9.08 6.43 -2.79
CA MET A 108 8.94 6.70 -4.21
C MET A 108 9.91 5.81 -5.00
N ALA A 109 9.57 5.54 -6.25
CA ALA A 109 10.41 4.87 -7.22
C ALA A 109 10.22 5.52 -8.60
N ASN A 110 11.28 5.51 -9.41
CA ASN A 110 11.20 5.98 -10.80
C ASN A 110 10.67 4.85 -11.69
N CYS A 111 9.54 5.08 -12.36
CA CYS A 111 8.91 4.10 -13.25
C CYS A 111 9.42 4.13 -14.70
N GLY A 112 10.40 4.97 -15.01
CA GLY A 112 10.88 5.20 -16.38
C GLY A 112 9.84 5.97 -17.19
N ASP A 113 9.52 5.45 -18.38
CA ASP A 113 8.63 6.14 -19.32
C ASP A 113 7.15 6.01 -18.94
N SER A 114 6.74 4.92 -18.28
CA SER A 114 5.34 4.69 -17.91
C SER A 114 5.19 3.91 -16.61
N CYS A 115 4.40 4.46 -15.71
CA CYS A 115 4.02 3.83 -14.45
C CYS A 115 2.95 2.73 -14.61
N ASP A 116 2.30 2.61 -15.77
CA ASP A 116 1.25 1.60 -15.99
C ASP A 116 1.81 0.18 -16.10
N ASN A 117 3.04 0.02 -16.62
CA ASN A 117 3.69 -1.28 -16.79
C ASN A 117 4.83 -1.53 -15.77
N PHE A 118 5.03 -0.62 -14.83
CA PHE A 118 6.10 -0.71 -13.83
C PHE A 118 5.64 -1.54 -12.64
N ASP A 119 6.32 -2.64 -12.30
CA ASP A 119 5.94 -3.52 -11.19
C ASP A 119 6.65 -3.20 -9.86
N GLY A 120 7.62 -2.29 -9.88
CA GLY A 120 8.38 -1.90 -8.70
C GLY A 120 9.35 -2.96 -8.18
N SER A 121 9.68 -3.97 -8.99
CA SER A 121 10.66 -4.99 -8.63
C SER A 121 12.10 -4.44 -8.59
N GLY A 122 12.93 -5.06 -7.75
CA GLY A 122 14.34 -4.68 -7.58
C GLY A 122 14.60 -3.54 -6.59
N ASN A 123 15.82 -3.03 -6.60
CA ASN A 123 16.30 -2.01 -5.65
C ASN A 123 16.03 -0.59 -6.17
N VAL A 124 14.76 -0.24 -6.34
CA VAL A 124 14.31 1.00 -7.01
C VAL A 124 13.65 2.03 -6.08
N TRP A 125 13.37 1.62 -4.84
CA TRP A 125 12.62 2.43 -3.88
C TRP A 125 13.53 3.25 -2.99
N PHE A 126 13.19 4.52 -2.80
CA PHE A 126 13.78 5.40 -1.81
C PHE A 126 12.71 5.98 -0.89
N LYS A 127 13.03 6.13 0.39
CA LYS A 127 12.12 6.68 1.40
C LYS A 127 12.05 8.19 1.26
N VAL A 128 10.85 8.76 1.31
CA VAL A 128 10.63 10.21 1.23
C VAL A 128 10.03 10.79 2.51
N SER A 129 9.34 9.98 3.31
CA SER A 129 8.84 10.39 4.62
C SER A 129 8.69 9.19 5.56
N SER A 130 8.75 9.47 6.87
CA SER A 130 8.41 8.51 7.91
C SER A 130 7.94 9.22 9.18
N GLU A 131 6.93 8.67 9.82
CA GLU A 131 6.44 9.06 11.14
C GLU A 131 6.32 7.81 12.03
N VAL A 132 6.64 7.96 13.32
CA VAL A 132 6.68 6.88 14.33
C VAL A 132 5.84 7.24 15.54
#